data_AF-A0A2M7T6D8-F1
#
_entry.id   AF-A0A2M7T6D8-F1
#
_cell.length_a   1.000
_cell.length_b   1.000
_cell.length_c   1.000
_cell.angle_alpha   90.00
_cell.angle_beta   90.00
_cell.angle_gamma   90.00
#
_symmetry.space_group_name_H-M   'P 1'
#
loop_
_entity.id
_entity.type
_entity.pdbx_description
1 polymer ?
#
loop_
_entity_poly.entity_id
_entity_poly.type
_entity_poly.pdbx_seq_one_letter_code
_entity_poly.pdbx_strand_id
1 'polypeptide(L)'
;SFLGQALSMGIGGTIAFFVSWRGVFFAYAIIAAFITVLLISTSKKLSGQLTSNPNSQVLAPYAKLLGHFPSLRAYIVVVFEGIFILGSFSYLGANISHVFNFGYLAIGLIMTAFGIGAILAGRLGGKVAAKTGRRRLIAFGLLLAATADLLIATFSTNLAATIIGVFLLGLGFMFTHSTLLTLATEFAKKARGVAMSLVAFSFMVGGAIGTSIGGRFINALGYQSFFTTYGILLIVLSLIAYVAISEVSLAKEEAELAL
;
A
#
# COMPACT_ATOMS: atom_id res chain seq x y z
N SER A 1 -6.98 -7.60 -7.66
CA SER A 1 -5.99 -7.62 -6.56
C SER A 1 -6.63 -7.27 -5.21
N PHE A 2 -7.24 -6.10 -5.04
CA PHE A 2 -7.67 -5.58 -3.72
C PHE A 2 -8.82 -6.33 -3.00
N LEU A 3 -9.68 -7.04 -3.74
CA LEU A 3 -10.68 -7.94 -3.14
C LEU A 3 -10.00 -9.04 -2.31
N GLY A 4 -8.82 -9.51 -2.73
CA GLY A 4 -8.04 -10.51 -2.01
C GLY A 4 -7.50 -10.01 -0.66
N GLN A 5 -7.09 -8.74 -0.55
CA GLN A 5 -6.60 -8.15 0.70
C GLN A 5 -7.73 -7.93 1.72
N ALA A 6 -8.90 -7.45 1.29
CA ALA A 6 -10.05 -7.30 2.18
C ALA A 6 -10.57 -8.65 2.67
N LEU A 7 -10.67 -9.62 1.77
CA LEU A 7 -11.06 -10.99 2.10
C LEU A 7 -10.01 -11.66 2.99
N SER A 8 -8.70 -11.43 2.80
CA SER A 8 -7.66 -12.06 3.62
C SER A 8 -7.70 -11.63 5.09
N MET A 9 -8.10 -10.41 5.41
CA MET A 9 -8.18 -9.95 6.81
C MET A 9 -9.35 -10.61 7.55
N GLY A 10 -10.52 -10.75 6.91
CA GLY A 10 -11.67 -11.46 7.48
C GLY A 10 -11.47 -12.97 7.54
N ILE A 11 -10.96 -13.56 6.45
CA ILE A 11 -10.72 -15.01 6.36
C ILE A 11 -9.57 -15.42 7.30
N GLY A 12 -8.48 -14.65 7.34
CA GLY A 12 -7.33 -14.94 8.21
C GLY A 12 -7.68 -14.93 9.70
N GLY A 13 -8.47 -13.94 10.15
CA GLY A 13 -8.96 -13.88 11.53
C GLY A 13 -9.90 -15.04 11.89
N THR A 14 -10.76 -15.44 10.95
CA THR A 14 -11.69 -16.57 11.14
C THR A 14 -10.95 -17.91 11.20
N ILE A 15 -10.00 -18.17 10.29
CA ILE A 15 -9.23 -19.41 10.29
C ILE A 15 -8.31 -19.51 11.51
N ALA A 16 -7.69 -18.40 11.93
CA ALA A 16 -6.84 -18.37 13.14
C ALA A 16 -7.62 -18.74 14.41
N PHE A 17 -8.91 -18.37 14.48
CA PHE A 17 -9.79 -18.73 15.59
C PHE A 17 -10.09 -20.24 15.65
N PHE A 18 -10.31 -20.90 14.50
CA PHE A 18 -10.73 -22.31 14.47
C PHE A 18 -9.61 -23.34 14.33
N VAL A 19 -8.50 -23.02 13.64
CA VAL A 19 -7.51 -24.02 13.21
C VAL A 19 -6.11 -23.79 13.81
N SER A 20 -5.97 -22.80 14.69
CA SER A 20 -4.70 -22.25 15.17
C SER A 20 -3.84 -21.66 14.04
N TRP A 21 -2.81 -20.88 14.39
CA TRP A 21 -1.90 -20.27 13.40
C TRP A 21 -1.20 -21.29 12.50
N ARG A 22 -0.99 -22.54 12.98
CA ARG A 22 -0.37 -23.63 12.20
C ARG A 22 -1.26 -24.12 11.06
N GLY A 23 -2.57 -24.23 11.32
CA GLY A 23 -3.54 -24.65 10.29
C GLY A 23 -3.66 -23.66 9.14
N VAL A 24 -3.54 -22.36 9.44
CA VAL A 24 -3.48 -21.29 8.43
C VAL A 24 -2.34 -21.53 7.44
N PHE A 25 -1.13 -21.84 7.93
CA PHE A 25 0.03 -22.11 7.07
C PHE A 25 -0.15 -23.37 6.22
N PHE A 26 -0.76 -24.43 6.77
CA PHE A 26 -1.02 -25.66 6.01
C PHE A 26 -2.02 -25.43 4.87
N ALA A 27 -3.10 -24.68 5.13
CA ALA A 27 -4.06 -24.30 4.10
C ALA A 27 -3.40 -23.47 2.99
N TYR A 28 -2.55 -22.50 3.34
CA TYR A 28 -1.79 -21.73 2.36
C TYR A 28 -0.87 -22.62 1.51
N ALA A 29 -0.20 -23.61 2.11
CA ALA A 29 0.68 -24.53 1.39
C ALA A 29 -0.08 -25.35 0.34
N ILE A 30 -1.28 -25.85 0.66
CA ILE A 30 -2.11 -26.62 -0.29
C ILE A 30 -2.53 -25.75 -1.48
N ILE A 31 -3.02 -24.53 -1.22
CA ILE A 31 -3.45 -23.60 -2.26
C ILE A 31 -2.26 -23.22 -3.16
N ALA A 32 -1.10 -22.94 -2.55
CA ALA A 32 0.12 -22.62 -3.29
C ALA A 32 0.58 -23.78 -4.18
N ALA A 33 0.54 -25.03 -3.69
CA ALA A 33 0.86 -26.21 -4.47
C ALA A 33 -0.07 -26.37 -5.67
N PHE A 34 -1.38 -26.20 -5.47
CA PHE A 34 -2.38 -26.26 -6.54
C PHE A 34 -2.13 -25.21 -7.63
N ILE A 35 -1.90 -23.94 -7.24
CA ILE A 35 -1.57 -22.85 -8.17
C ILE A 35 -0.26 -23.15 -8.92
N THR A 36 0.73 -23.71 -8.24
CA THR A 36 2.02 -24.07 -8.85
C THR A 36 1.84 -25.14 -9.93
N VAL A 37 1.04 -26.18 -9.67
CA VAL A 37 0.73 -27.22 -10.65
C VAL A 37 0.00 -26.63 -11.86
N LEU A 38 -0.99 -25.75 -11.64
CA LEU A 38 -1.69 -25.05 -12.71
C LEU A 38 -0.75 -24.19 -13.56
N LEU A 39 0.15 -23.43 -12.93
CA LEU A 39 1.14 -22.60 -13.62
C LEU A 39 2.12 -23.45 -14.44
N ILE A 40 2.64 -24.55 -13.89
CA ILE A 40 3.53 -25.45 -14.64
C ILE A 40 2.81 -26.08 -15.84
N SER A 41 1.54 -26.49 -15.66
CA SER A 41 0.76 -27.10 -16.74
C SER A 41 0.42 -26.09 -17.86
N THR A 42 0.27 -24.81 -17.52
CA THR A 42 -0.03 -23.73 -18.47
C THR A 42 1.24 -23.15 -19.10
N SER A 43 2.32 -23.01 -18.34
CA SER A 43 3.61 -22.49 -18.85
C SER A 43 4.23 -23.43 -19.88
N LYS A 44 4.11 -24.74 -19.69
CA LYS A 44 4.50 -25.74 -20.70
C LYS A 44 3.76 -25.56 -22.03
N LYS A 45 2.52 -25.08 -22.01
CA LYS A 45 1.76 -24.76 -23.24
C LYS A 45 2.20 -23.44 -23.88
N LEU A 46 2.61 -22.44 -23.08
CA LEU A 46 3.09 -21.15 -23.60
C LEU A 46 4.57 -21.15 -24.00
N SER A 47 5.36 -22.10 -23.50
CA SER A 47 6.82 -22.14 -23.74
C SER A 47 7.21 -22.22 -25.22
N GLY A 48 6.33 -22.72 -26.08
CA GLY A 48 6.56 -22.75 -27.53
C GLY A 48 6.38 -21.41 -28.24
N GLN A 49 5.83 -20.40 -27.56
CA GLN A 49 5.52 -19.07 -28.12
C GLN A 49 6.41 -17.96 -27.54
N LEU A 50 7.27 -18.27 -26.56
CA LEU A 50 8.14 -17.31 -25.90
C LEU A 50 9.45 -17.16 -26.69
N THR A 51 9.62 -16.04 -27.39
CA THR A 51 10.91 -15.67 -27.99
C THR A 51 11.78 -14.99 -26.93
N SER A 52 12.93 -15.58 -26.61
CA SER A 52 13.93 -14.93 -25.76
C SER A 52 14.48 -13.72 -26.52
N ASN A 53 14.49 -12.54 -25.88
CA ASN A 53 15.16 -11.37 -26.44
C ASN A 53 16.62 -11.35 -25.95
N PRO A 54 17.61 -11.71 -26.79
CA PRO A 54 19.02 -11.77 -26.41
C PRO A 54 19.59 -10.40 -26.01
N ASN A 55 18.94 -9.30 -26.39
CA ASN A 55 19.33 -7.93 -26.02
C ASN A 55 18.57 -7.39 -24.80
N SER A 56 17.89 -8.25 -24.03
CA SER A 56 17.17 -7.83 -22.83
C SER A 56 18.13 -7.39 -21.72
N GLN A 57 18.04 -6.12 -21.33
CA GLN A 57 18.83 -5.56 -20.24
C GLN A 57 18.00 -5.57 -18.96
N VAL A 58 18.44 -6.31 -17.94
CA VAL A 58 17.69 -6.46 -16.68
C VAL A 58 17.83 -5.22 -15.80
N LEU A 59 19.04 -4.67 -15.66
CA LEU A 59 19.35 -3.58 -14.71
C LEU A 59 19.18 -2.18 -15.31
N ALA A 60 19.45 -2.01 -16.61
CA ALA A 60 19.41 -0.70 -17.26
C ALA A 60 18.05 0.02 -17.16
N PRO A 61 16.89 -0.66 -17.25
CA PRO A 61 15.59 -0.03 -17.04
C PRO A 61 15.42 0.55 -15.62
N TYR A 62 15.96 -0.11 -14.59
CA TYR A 62 15.92 0.38 -13.21
C TYR A 62 16.76 1.65 -13.06
N ALA A 63 18.00 1.63 -13.56
CA ALA A 63 18.89 2.79 -13.50
C ALA A 63 18.30 3.99 -14.26
N LYS A 64 17.64 3.75 -15.40
CA LYS A 64 16.97 4.80 -16.18
C LYS A 64 15.82 5.44 -15.41
N LEU A 65 14.99 4.64 -14.73
CA LEU A 65 13.87 5.16 -13.94
C LEU A 65 14.34 5.93 -12.71
N LEU A 66 15.35 5.41 -12.01
CA LEU A 66 15.94 6.09 -10.84
C LEU A 66 16.71 7.36 -11.22
N GLY A 67 17.29 7.41 -12.42
CA GLY A 67 17.96 8.60 -12.95
C GLY A 67 17.01 9.69 -13.46
N HIS A 68 15.72 9.37 -13.69
CA HIS A 68 14.73 10.33 -14.15
C HIS A 68 14.08 11.04 -12.96
N PHE A 69 14.44 12.31 -12.72
CA PHE A 69 14.02 13.09 -11.54
C PHE A 69 12.51 13.04 -11.23
N PRO A 70 11.58 13.21 -12.20
CA PRO A 70 10.14 13.08 -11.92
C PRO A 70 9.72 11.69 -11.43
N SER A 71 10.33 10.64 -12.00
CA SER A 71 10.05 9.24 -11.62
C SER A 71 10.63 8.91 -10.25
N LEU A 72 11.86 9.36 -9.97
CA LEU A 72 12.52 9.21 -8.68
C LEU A 72 11.69 9.79 -7.53
N ARG A 73 11.09 10.98 -7.72
CA ARG A 73 10.21 11.60 -6.71
C ARG A 73 9.02 10.72 -6.37
N ALA A 74 8.40 10.07 -7.36
CA ALA A 74 7.30 9.14 -7.10
C ALA A 74 7.74 7.96 -6.23
N TYR A 75 8.91 7.36 -6.52
CA TYR A 75 9.44 6.27 -5.70
C TYR A 75 9.81 6.71 -4.29
N ILE A 76 10.38 7.91 -4.12
CA ILE A 76 10.67 8.47 -2.79
C ILE A 76 9.37 8.64 -1.99
N VAL A 77 8.32 9.18 -2.59
CA VAL A 77 7.01 9.30 -1.93
C VAL A 77 6.46 7.93 -1.55
N VAL A 78 6.62 6.90 -2.39
CA VAL A 78 6.22 5.52 -2.08
C VAL A 78 7.02 4.94 -0.89
N VAL A 79 8.31 5.25 -0.76
CA VAL A 79 9.10 4.82 0.42
C VAL A 79 8.51 5.42 1.69
N PHE A 80 8.27 6.73 1.71
CA PHE A 80 7.69 7.40 2.87
C PHE A 80 6.24 7.00 3.14
N GLU A 81 5.46 6.73 2.08
CA GLU A 81 4.14 6.11 2.19
C GLU A 81 4.24 4.76 2.91
N GLY A 82 5.20 3.91 2.53
CA GLY A 82 5.48 2.66 3.22
C GLY A 82 5.86 2.88 4.69
N ILE A 83 6.77 3.81 4.99
CA ILE A 83 7.21 4.09 6.36
C ILE A 83 6.01 4.44 7.25
N PHE A 84 5.15 5.35 6.80
CA PHE A 84 4.09 5.87 7.67
C PHE A 84 2.80 5.05 7.57
N ILE A 85 2.29 4.75 6.38
CA ILE A 85 1.01 4.04 6.25
C ILE A 85 1.17 2.56 6.64
N LEU A 86 2.14 1.86 6.04
CA LEU A 86 2.34 0.43 6.36
C LEU A 86 2.93 0.26 7.77
N GLY A 87 3.75 1.20 8.23
CA GLY A 87 4.20 1.26 9.62
C GLY A 87 3.05 1.41 10.62
N SER A 88 2.17 2.40 10.44
CA SER A 88 0.97 2.57 11.27
C SER A 88 0.06 1.35 11.21
N PHE A 89 -0.21 0.84 10.01
CA PHE A 89 -1.04 -0.34 9.80
C PHE A 89 -0.54 -1.58 10.57
N SER A 90 0.78 -1.78 10.62
CA SER A 90 1.41 -2.93 11.30
C SER A 90 1.10 -2.98 12.80
N TYR A 91 0.81 -1.85 13.43
CA TYR A 91 0.56 -1.75 14.88
C TYR A 91 -0.91 -1.54 15.24
N LEU A 92 -1.82 -1.38 14.26
CA LEU A 92 -3.25 -1.17 14.52
C LEU A 92 -3.89 -2.32 15.30
N GLY A 93 -3.64 -3.57 14.88
CA GLY A 93 -4.20 -4.74 15.57
C GLY A 93 -3.70 -4.86 17.02
N ALA A 94 -2.42 -4.57 17.25
CA ALA A 94 -1.81 -4.57 18.57
C ALA A 94 -2.37 -3.45 19.46
N ASN A 95 -2.58 -2.25 18.90
CA ASN A 95 -3.23 -1.14 19.60
C ASN A 95 -4.67 -1.47 20.01
N ILE A 96 -5.46 -2.07 19.11
CA ILE A 96 -6.85 -2.48 19.40
C ILE A 96 -6.87 -3.53 20.51
N SER A 97 -5.97 -4.52 20.45
CA SER A 97 -5.84 -5.52 21.51
C SER A 97 -5.47 -4.87 22.85
N HIS A 98 -4.50 -3.95 22.84
CA HIS A 98 -4.02 -3.25 24.03
C HIS A 98 -5.10 -2.38 24.69
N VAL A 99 -5.89 -1.65 23.90
CA VAL A 99 -6.90 -0.72 24.45
C VAL A 99 -8.22 -1.41 24.80
N PHE A 100 -8.70 -2.31 23.95
CA PHE A 100 -10.05 -2.91 24.10
C PHE A 100 -10.03 -4.33 24.68
N ASN A 101 -8.86 -4.96 24.85
CA ASN A 101 -8.72 -6.36 25.27
C ASN A 101 -9.53 -7.35 24.40
N PHE A 102 -9.70 -7.01 23.12
CA PHE A 102 -10.44 -7.82 22.17
C PHE A 102 -9.63 -9.02 21.68
N GLY A 103 -10.32 -10.13 21.44
CA GLY A 103 -9.74 -11.33 20.82
C GLY A 103 -9.50 -11.16 19.32
N TYR A 104 -8.73 -12.10 18.73
CA TYR A 104 -8.31 -12.06 17.33
C TYR A 104 -9.46 -11.91 16.32
N LEU A 105 -10.62 -12.52 16.58
CA LEU A 105 -11.78 -12.43 15.70
C LEU A 105 -12.31 -10.99 15.61
N ALA A 106 -12.50 -10.33 16.76
CA ALA A 106 -12.99 -8.96 16.82
C ALA A 106 -11.98 -7.98 16.20
N ILE A 107 -10.68 -8.16 16.45
CA ILE A 107 -9.63 -7.38 15.79
C ILE A 107 -9.70 -7.56 14.27
N GLY A 108 -9.81 -8.80 13.79
CA GLY A 108 -9.95 -9.11 12.36
C GLY A 108 -11.17 -8.42 11.74
N LEU A 109 -12.32 -8.47 12.41
CA LEU A 109 -13.54 -7.78 11.98
C LEU A 109 -13.35 -6.26 11.90
N ILE A 110 -12.71 -5.64 12.89
CA ILE A 110 -12.40 -4.20 12.85
C ILE A 110 -11.44 -3.89 11.69
N MET A 111 -10.41 -4.70 11.49
CA MET A 111 -9.46 -4.55 10.38
C MET A 111 -10.10 -4.72 8.99
N THR A 112 -11.24 -5.41 8.87
CA THR A 112 -11.95 -5.46 7.58
C THR A 112 -12.38 -4.07 7.09
N ALA A 113 -12.58 -3.10 8.00
CA ALA A 113 -12.88 -1.72 7.64
C ALA A 113 -11.79 -1.12 6.73
N PHE A 114 -10.52 -1.47 6.96
CA PHE A 114 -9.41 -1.06 6.10
C PHE A 114 -9.59 -1.62 4.68
N GLY A 115 -9.92 -2.90 4.58
CA GLY A 115 -10.19 -3.56 3.31
C GLY A 115 -11.38 -2.96 2.55
N ILE A 116 -12.46 -2.59 3.26
CA ILE A 116 -13.62 -1.94 2.67
C ILE A 116 -13.23 -0.55 2.13
N GLY A 117 -12.51 0.25 2.93
CA GLY A 117 -12.00 1.55 2.49
C GLY A 117 -11.10 1.42 1.27
N ALA A 118 -10.19 0.45 1.30
CA ALA A 118 -9.29 0.15 0.19
C ALA A 118 -10.03 -0.21 -1.11
N ILE A 119 -11.06 -1.07 -1.04
CA ILE A 119 -11.89 -1.43 -2.21
C ILE A 119 -12.62 -0.21 -2.76
N LEU A 120 -13.21 0.60 -1.87
CA LEU A 120 -13.95 1.79 -2.27
C LEU A 120 -13.04 2.79 -2.99
N ALA A 121 -11.88 3.10 -2.41
CA ALA A 121 -10.88 3.95 -3.04
C ALA A 121 -10.37 3.36 -4.36
N GLY A 122 -10.13 2.06 -4.44
CA GLY A 122 -9.71 1.41 -5.69
C GLY A 122 -10.74 1.51 -6.81
N ARG A 123 -12.03 1.45 -6.50
CA ARG A 123 -13.12 1.62 -7.49
C ARG A 123 -13.31 3.07 -7.91
N LEU A 124 -13.18 4.00 -6.97
CA LEU A 124 -13.38 5.43 -7.23
C LEU A 124 -12.13 6.12 -7.79
N GLY A 125 -10.94 5.58 -7.51
CA GLY A 125 -9.65 6.23 -7.72
C GLY A 125 -9.44 6.71 -9.15
N GLY A 126 -9.71 5.87 -10.15
CA GLY A 126 -9.57 6.27 -11.56
C GLY A 126 -10.49 7.43 -11.95
N LYS A 127 -11.76 7.41 -11.51
CA LYS A 127 -12.74 8.48 -11.79
C LYS A 127 -12.39 9.78 -11.06
N VAL A 128 -11.96 9.68 -9.81
CA VAL A 128 -11.57 10.85 -9.01
C VAL A 128 -10.28 11.45 -9.58
N ALA A 129 -9.27 10.63 -9.88
CA ALA A 129 -8.01 11.07 -10.48
C ALA A 129 -8.23 11.83 -11.80
N ALA A 130 -9.14 11.34 -12.65
CA ALA A 130 -9.48 11.99 -13.91
C ALA A 130 -10.13 13.38 -13.72
N LYS A 131 -10.86 13.59 -12.62
CA LYS A 131 -11.55 14.87 -12.33
C LYS A 131 -10.68 15.86 -11.57
N THR A 132 -9.92 15.39 -10.58
CA THR A 132 -9.20 16.26 -9.63
C THR A 132 -7.71 16.37 -9.91
N GLY A 133 -7.17 15.51 -10.77
CA GLY A 133 -5.74 15.40 -11.03
C GLY A 133 -5.04 14.45 -10.05
N ARG A 134 -4.02 13.74 -10.55
CA ARG A 134 -3.30 12.72 -9.78
C ARG A 134 -2.56 13.29 -8.58
N ARG A 135 -1.95 14.47 -8.75
CA ARG A 135 -1.24 15.20 -7.69
C ARG A 135 -2.16 15.47 -6.50
N ARG A 136 -3.36 15.99 -6.76
CA ARG A 136 -4.35 16.31 -5.72
C ARG A 136 -4.89 15.05 -5.05
N LEU A 137 -5.11 13.99 -5.83
CA LEU A 137 -5.58 12.72 -5.28
C LEU A 137 -4.56 12.06 -4.34
N ILE A 138 -3.27 12.09 -4.69
CA ILE A 138 -2.19 11.58 -3.82
C ILE A 138 -2.14 12.37 -2.51
N ALA A 139 -2.12 13.71 -2.58
CA ALA A 139 -2.11 14.56 -1.39
C ALA A 139 -3.36 14.34 -0.52
N PHE A 140 -4.53 14.19 -1.13
CA PHE A 140 -5.78 13.89 -0.44
C PHE A 140 -5.75 12.51 0.24
N GLY A 141 -5.24 11.47 -0.43
CA GLY A 141 -5.07 10.15 0.16
C GLY A 141 -4.15 10.17 1.38
N LEU A 142 -3.03 10.88 1.30
CA LEU A 142 -2.13 11.08 2.43
C LEU A 142 -2.77 11.84 3.59
N LEU A 143 -3.60 12.86 3.31
CA LEU A 143 -4.36 13.56 4.34
C LEU A 143 -5.43 12.69 5.01
N LEU A 144 -6.09 11.80 4.26
CA LEU A 144 -7.02 10.82 4.84
C LEU A 144 -6.29 9.85 5.77
N ALA A 145 -5.10 9.37 5.37
CA ALA A 145 -4.26 8.53 6.22
C ALA A 145 -3.76 9.28 7.47
N ALA A 146 -3.35 10.54 7.33
CA ALA A 146 -3.00 11.39 8.48
C ALA A 146 -4.18 11.57 9.44
N THR A 147 -5.37 11.84 8.90
CA THR A 147 -6.59 12.01 9.68
C THR A 147 -6.95 10.72 10.42
N ALA A 148 -6.75 9.56 9.79
CA ALA A 148 -6.95 8.26 10.43
C ALA A 148 -6.06 8.10 11.67
N ASP A 149 -4.75 8.32 11.53
CA ASP A 149 -3.80 8.17 12.62
C ASP A 149 -4.07 9.17 13.76
N LEU A 150 -4.36 10.43 13.42
CA LEU A 150 -4.71 11.45 14.42
C LEU A 150 -6.04 11.15 15.13
N LEU A 151 -7.03 10.63 14.42
CA LEU A 151 -8.31 10.23 14.99
C LEU A 151 -8.13 9.08 15.99
N ILE A 152 -7.33 8.08 15.62
CA ILE A 152 -7.00 6.93 16.50
C ILE A 152 -6.20 7.39 17.72
N ALA A 153 -5.26 8.32 17.55
CA ALA A 153 -4.48 8.86 18.65
C ALA A 153 -5.35 9.67 19.63
N THR A 154 -6.25 10.51 19.11
CA THR A 154 -7.06 11.44 19.92
C THR A 154 -8.19 10.72 20.65
N PHE A 155 -8.85 9.76 19.99
CA PHE A 155 -10.00 9.04 20.52
C PHE A 155 -9.68 7.57 20.76
N SER A 156 -8.55 7.29 21.40
CA SER A 156 -7.98 5.95 21.56
C SER A 156 -8.94 4.94 22.18
N THR A 157 -9.79 5.36 23.13
CA THR A 157 -10.76 4.50 23.82
C THR A 157 -12.13 4.41 23.12
N ASN A 158 -12.33 5.13 22.01
CA ASN A 158 -13.59 5.12 21.27
C ASN A 158 -13.53 4.12 20.11
N LEU A 159 -14.32 3.05 20.22
CA LEU A 159 -14.36 1.99 19.22
C LEU A 159 -14.83 2.49 17.84
N ALA A 160 -15.85 3.36 17.80
CA ALA A 160 -16.36 3.91 16.55
C ALA A 160 -15.30 4.77 15.85
N ALA A 161 -14.60 5.62 16.61
CA ALA A 161 -13.49 6.41 16.08
C ALA A 161 -12.36 5.53 15.54
N THR A 162 -12.06 4.43 16.22
CA THR A 162 -11.06 3.45 15.77
C THR A 162 -11.48 2.79 14.44
N ILE A 163 -12.72 2.32 14.33
CA ILE A 163 -13.23 1.70 13.09
C ILE A 163 -13.20 2.71 11.93
N ILE A 164 -13.62 3.95 12.17
CA ILE A 164 -13.57 5.04 11.18
C ILE A 164 -12.12 5.32 10.79
N GLY A 165 -11.19 5.40 11.74
CA GLY A 165 -9.77 5.59 11.48
C GLY A 165 -9.20 4.47 10.60
N VAL A 166 -9.45 3.21 10.94
CA VAL A 166 -9.03 2.05 10.15
C VAL A 166 -9.56 2.11 8.71
N PHE A 167 -10.84 2.48 8.54
CA PHE A 167 -11.46 2.68 7.23
C PHE A 167 -10.79 3.82 6.43
N LEU A 168 -10.57 4.97 7.08
CA LEU A 168 -9.92 6.14 6.47
C LEU A 168 -8.47 5.84 6.07
N LEU A 169 -7.74 5.06 6.87
CA LEU A 169 -6.38 4.62 6.53
C LEU A 169 -6.39 3.75 5.27
N GLY A 170 -7.36 2.84 5.13
CA GLY A 170 -7.54 2.02 3.93
C GLY A 170 -7.90 2.83 2.69
N LEU A 171 -8.79 3.81 2.83
CA LEU A 171 -9.11 4.77 1.76
C LEU A 171 -7.87 5.57 1.34
N GLY A 172 -7.18 6.15 2.33
CA GLY A 172 -6.00 6.99 2.12
C GLY A 172 -4.85 6.24 1.47
N PHE A 173 -4.56 5.04 1.96
CA PHE A 173 -3.61 4.11 1.35
C PHE A 173 -3.94 3.87 -0.12
N MET A 174 -5.17 3.46 -0.41
CA MET A 174 -5.50 3.04 -1.77
C MET A 174 -5.55 4.18 -2.78
N PHE A 175 -6.02 5.37 -2.39
CA PHE A 175 -5.93 6.55 -3.27
C PHE A 175 -4.48 6.94 -3.56
N THR A 176 -3.62 6.90 -2.54
CA THR A 176 -2.20 7.25 -2.66
C THR A 176 -1.46 6.21 -3.50
N HIS A 177 -1.47 4.96 -3.05
CA HIS A 177 -0.71 3.85 -3.61
C HIS A 177 -1.07 3.57 -5.07
N SER A 178 -2.37 3.47 -5.38
CA SER A 178 -2.80 3.15 -6.75
C SER A 178 -2.46 4.27 -7.73
N THR A 179 -2.52 5.53 -7.29
CA THR A 179 -2.18 6.68 -8.13
C THR A 179 -0.67 6.78 -8.35
N LEU A 180 0.15 6.55 -7.32
CA LEU A 180 1.60 6.47 -7.42
C LEU A 180 2.04 5.30 -8.32
N LEU A 181 1.39 4.15 -8.21
CA LEU A 181 1.65 3.00 -9.08
C LEU A 181 1.34 3.33 -10.54
N THR A 182 0.17 3.91 -10.82
CA THR A 182 -0.17 4.35 -12.19
C THR A 182 0.88 5.31 -12.72
N LEU A 183 1.21 6.35 -11.94
CA LEU A 183 2.22 7.35 -12.26
C LEU A 183 3.59 6.71 -12.58
N ALA A 184 4.07 5.79 -11.74
CA ALA A 184 5.32 5.10 -11.96
C ALA A 184 5.32 4.26 -13.24
N THR A 185 4.19 3.59 -13.56
CA THR A 185 4.11 2.77 -14.78
C THR A 185 4.05 3.59 -16.06
N GLU A 186 3.64 4.85 -16.00
CA GLU A 186 3.62 5.75 -17.15
C GLU A 186 5.00 6.22 -17.55
N PHE A 187 5.88 6.50 -16.57
CA PHE A 187 7.30 6.74 -16.83
C PHE A 187 8.02 5.53 -17.47
N ALA A 188 7.39 4.34 -17.45
CA ALA A 188 7.96 3.09 -17.91
C ALA A 188 7.07 2.36 -18.94
N LYS A 189 6.50 3.05 -19.95
CA LYS A 189 5.59 2.41 -20.94
C LYS A 189 6.13 1.10 -21.55
N LYS A 190 7.44 1.04 -21.85
CA LYS A 190 8.12 -0.14 -22.42
C LYS A 190 8.60 -1.16 -21.37
N ALA A 191 8.59 -0.81 -20.08
CA ALA A 191 9.11 -1.62 -18.99
C ALA A 191 8.20 -1.55 -17.74
N ARG A 192 6.88 -1.64 -17.93
CA ARG A 192 5.90 -1.46 -16.83
C ARG A 192 6.15 -2.41 -15.66
N GLY A 193 6.57 -3.64 -15.94
CA GLY A 193 6.90 -4.63 -14.89
C GLY A 193 8.03 -4.16 -13.96
N VAL A 194 9.04 -3.45 -14.50
CA VAL A 194 10.15 -2.86 -13.73
C VAL A 194 9.65 -1.73 -12.84
N ALA A 195 8.78 -0.86 -13.35
CA ALA A 195 8.18 0.20 -12.53
C ALA A 195 7.31 -0.37 -11.40
N MET A 196 6.51 -1.40 -11.70
CA MET A 196 5.67 -2.08 -10.70
C MET A 196 6.52 -2.76 -9.61
N SER A 197 7.60 -3.46 -9.98
CA SER A 197 8.49 -4.09 -9.00
C SER A 197 9.20 -3.05 -8.14
N LEU A 198 9.59 -1.92 -8.72
CA LEU A 198 10.26 -0.84 -7.99
C LEU A 198 9.31 -0.12 -7.02
N VAL A 199 8.04 0.08 -7.38
CA VAL A 199 7.00 0.58 -6.44
C VAL A 199 6.81 -0.40 -5.29
N ALA A 200 6.63 -1.69 -5.59
CA ALA A 200 6.44 -2.72 -4.58
C ALA A 200 7.64 -2.82 -3.63
N PHE A 201 8.85 -2.81 -4.18
CA PHE A 201 10.10 -2.79 -3.41
C PHE A 201 10.19 -1.55 -2.51
N SER A 202 9.95 -0.36 -3.07
CA SER A 202 9.99 0.90 -2.33
C SER A 202 9.01 0.91 -1.16
N PHE A 203 7.78 0.45 -1.39
CA PHE A 203 6.74 0.39 -0.36
C PHE A 203 7.08 -0.61 0.74
N MET A 204 7.58 -1.79 0.37
CA MET A 204 7.96 -2.84 1.34
C MET A 204 9.18 -2.44 2.16
N VAL A 205 10.20 -1.84 1.55
CA VAL A 205 11.38 -1.30 2.26
C VAL A 205 10.95 -0.19 3.22
N GLY A 206 10.12 0.73 2.75
CA GLY A 206 9.53 1.76 3.59
C GLY A 206 8.79 1.17 4.78
N GLY A 207 7.89 0.21 4.54
CA GLY A 207 7.16 -0.50 5.59
C GLY A 207 8.05 -1.20 6.60
N ALA A 208 9.10 -1.89 6.16
CA ALA A 208 10.05 -2.54 7.05
C ALA A 208 10.75 -1.53 7.98
N ILE A 209 11.17 -0.39 7.45
CA ILE A 209 11.77 0.71 8.22
C ILE A 209 10.72 1.27 9.21
N GLY A 210 9.53 1.58 8.71
CA GLY A 210 8.43 2.16 9.50
C GLY A 210 7.99 1.27 10.65
N THR A 211 7.85 -0.04 10.41
CA THR A 211 7.49 -1.01 11.45
C THR A 211 8.64 -1.19 12.45
N SER A 212 9.89 -1.30 11.99
CA SER A 212 11.04 -1.48 12.88
C SER A 212 11.24 -0.30 13.84
N ILE A 213 11.15 0.93 13.32
CA ILE A 213 11.25 2.15 14.13
C ILE A 213 10.02 2.29 15.02
N GLY A 214 8.83 2.00 14.48
CA GLY A 214 7.56 2.10 15.20
C GLY A 214 7.51 1.28 16.48
N GLY A 215 7.99 0.03 16.45
CA GLY A 215 8.01 -0.82 17.65
C GLY A 215 8.89 -0.26 18.77
N ARG A 216 10.07 0.28 18.43
CA ARG A 216 10.94 0.94 19.41
C ARG A 216 10.31 2.22 19.95
N PHE A 217 9.65 2.98 19.09
CA PHE A 217 8.96 4.20 19.45
C PHE A 217 7.79 3.93 20.42
N ILE A 218 6.96 2.93 20.12
CA ILE A 218 5.83 2.51 20.96
C ILE A 218 6.32 2.06 22.34
N ASN A 219 7.41 1.30 22.41
CA ASN A 219 7.98 0.87 23.69
C ASN A 219 8.47 2.04 24.56
N ALA A 220 8.93 3.13 23.94
CA ALA A 220 9.44 4.30 24.66
C ALA A 220 8.37 5.34 25.01
N LEU A 221 7.41 5.57 24.10
CA LEU A 221 6.49 6.73 24.15
C LEU A 221 5.00 6.34 24.07
N GLY A 222 4.69 5.06 23.90
CA GLY A 222 3.32 4.53 23.80
C GLY A 222 2.66 4.70 22.43
N TYR A 223 1.49 4.06 22.28
CA TYR A 223 0.72 4.07 21.03
C TYR A 223 0.18 5.46 20.65
N GLN A 224 -0.28 6.26 21.61
CA GLN A 224 -0.84 7.59 21.32
C GLN A 224 0.19 8.51 20.67
N SER A 225 1.40 8.58 21.24
CA SER A 225 2.52 9.35 20.68
C SER A 225 2.94 8.84 19.31
N PHE A 226 2.93 7.52 19.11
CA PHE A 226 3.26 6.88 17.84
C PHE A 226 2.31 7.31 16.71
N PHE A 227 0.99 7.12 16.89
CA PHE A 227 0.00 7.51 15.88
C PHE A 227 -0.06 9.02 15.68
N THR A 228 0.13 9.83 16.73
CA THR A 228 0.21 11.29 16.58
C THR A 228 1.38 11.70 15.69
N THR A 229 2.56 11.13 15.95
CA THR A 229 3.79 11.44 15.20
C THR A 229 3.66 11.01 13.74
N TYR A 230 3.18 9.80 13.48
CA TYR A 230 2.99 9.29 12.11
C TYR A 230 1.92 10.09 11.36
N GLY A 231 0.83 10.48 12.03
CA GLY A 231 -0.19 11.37 11.48
C GLY A 231 0.37 12.73 11.07
N ILE A 232 1.17 13.38 11.92
CA ILE A 232 1.81 14.67 11.58
C ILE A 232 2.79 14.50 10.41
N LEU A 233 3.60 13.44 10.41
CA LEU A 233 4.55 13.17 9.32
C LEU A 233 3.83 12.87 8.00
N LEU A 234 2.64 12.28 8.02
CA LEU A 234 1.79 12.11 6.85
C LEU A 234 1.24 13.44 6.31
N ILE A 235 0.92 14.42 7.17
CA ILE A 235 0.56 15.78 6.74
C ILE A 235 1.76 16.42 6.02
N VAL A 236 2.95 16.33 6.62
CA VAL A 236 4.18 16.83 6.00
C VAL A 236 4.45 16.14 4.67
N LEU A 237 4.31 14.82 4.61
CA LEU A 237 4.46 14.06 3.36
C LEU A 237 3.41 14.47 2.32
N SER A 238 2.17 14.76 2.72
CA SER A 238 1.13 15.24 1.81
C SER A 238 1.53 16.57 1.16
N LEU A 239 2.03 17.53 1.94
CA LEU A 239 2.51 18.81 1.43
C LEU A 239 3.72 18.61 0.49
N ILE A 240 4.67 17.76 0.87
CA ILE A 240 5.84 17.43 0.04
C ILE A 240 5.40 16.76 -1.26
N ALA A 241 4.53 15.76 -1.21
CA ALA A 241 4.02 15.04 -2.38
C ALA A 241 3.24 15.99 -3.30
N TYR A 242 2.46 16.90 -2.72
CA TYR A 242 1.81 17.95 -3.48
C TYR A 242 2.84 18.79 -4.23
N VAL A 243 3.92 19.26 -3.63
CA VAL A 243 4.91 20.08 -4.36
C VAL A 243 5.77 19.25 -5.33
N ALA A 244 6.16 18.04 -4.94
CA ALA A 244 7.11 17.19 -5.67
C ALA A 244 6.52 16.62 -6.97
N ILE A 245 5.22 16.30 -6.97
CA ILE A 245 4.53 15.70 -8.12
C ILE A 245 3.96 16.82 -9.00
N SER A 246 4.66 17.15 -10.09
CA SER A 246 4.23 18.19 -11.03
C SER A 246 3.34 17.63 -12.14
N GLU A 247 2.14 18.18 -12.32
CA GLU A 247 1.23 17.81 -13.44
C GLU A 247 1.81 18.21 -14.82
N VAL A 248 2.66 19.24 -14.86
CA VAL A 248 3.25 19.77 -16.11
C VAL A 248 4.21 18.79 -16.78
N SER A 249 4.93 17.95 -16.04
CA SER A 249 5.78 16.92 -16.66
C SER A 249 4.96 15.80 -17.29
N LEU A 250 3.76 15.53 -16.74
CA LEU A 250 2.86 14.47 -17.22
C LEU A 250 2.22 14.84 -18.56
N ALA A 251 1.76 16.09 -18.68
CA ALA A 251 1.19 16.59 -19.94
C ALA A 251 2.24 16.71 -21.06
N LYS A 252 3.50 17.03 -20.73
CA LYS A 252 4.60 17.07 -21.71
C LYS A 252 4.97 15.68 -22.24
N GLU A 253 5.07 14.67 -21.37
CA GLU A 253 5.31 13.29 -21.81
C GLU A 253 4.14 12.71 -22.62
N GLU A 254 2.90 13.02 -22.25
CA GLU A 254 1.72 12.62 -23.05
C GLU A 254 1.73 13.28 -24.44
N ALA A 255 2.11 14.56 -24.54
CA ALA A 255 2.22 15.28 -25.80
C ALA A 255 3.39 14.82 -26.68
N GLU A 256 4.56 14.53 -26.09
CA GLU A 256 5.72 13.98 -26.84
C GLU A 256 5.49 12.55 -27.34
N LEU A 257 4.58 11.79 -26.74
CA LEU A 257 4.22 10.43 -27.17
C LEU A 257 3.04 10.40 -28.14
N ALA A 258 2.36 11.53 -28.36
CA ALA A 258 1.28 11.69 -29.32
C ALA A 258 1.75 12.25 -30.68
N LEU A 259 3.02 12.67 -30.77
CA LEU A 259 3.74 13.05 -31.98
C LEU A 259 4.60 11.88 -32.48
#